data_AF-A0A7V8BMV2-F1
#
_entry.id   AF-A0A7V8BMV2-F1
#
_cell.length_a   1.000
_cell.length_b   1.000
_cell.length_c   1.000
_cell.angle_alpha   90.00
_cell.angle_beta   90.00
_cell.angle_gamma   90.00
#
_symmetry.space_group_name_H-M   'P 1'
#
loop_
_entity.id
_entity.type
_entity.pdbx_description
1 polymer ?
#
loop_
_entity_poly.entity_id
_entity_poly.type
_entity_poly.pdbx_seq_one_letter_code
_entity_poly.pdbx_strand_id
1 'polypeptide(L)'
;MFYRRAGIFHTSYATDRALFTIPFERRAMIVILLLALAAPWLVSSLALTSYVRPWLIWTSAVLGLNLILGWAGQFHFGYGAIMGIGAYASVHAARQGVPWELAVILGGLTATVVGVVFAFAALRVKGLYLALSTLALQFVMDWVISHVPAISGGVSATLQAPPMKLLGQAITSEAGTYYVVLAWTVLVALFMLNLRRSALGRALVAVREKDYAAAVIGVQSFYYKLVAFATSAFIGGVSGAMLIFGFYRAVTPEQFAVNVSIELLAMVIVGGLGSIIGSFLGTAFILLLPGQMNEAFAWVAGALDLEVGIEALAHIPNMAYGAAIIAVLLIEPLGLGKLYGNVRNYLMVWPFGYTRKSR
;
A
#
# COMPACT_ATOMS: atom_id res chain seq x y z
N MET A 1 -32.44 5.14 9.56
CA MET A 1 -31.30 6.05 9.36
C MET A 1 -30.02 5.27 9.63
N PHE A 2 -29.22 4.97 8.60
CA PHE A 2 -28.04 4.10 8.73
C PHE A 2 -26.90 4.79 9.51
N TYR A 3 -26.60 6.05 9.21
CA TYR A 3 -25.61 6.84 9.92
C TYR A 3 -26.25 7.81 10.94
N ARG A 4 -26.69 7.30 12.10
CA ARG A 4 -27.27 8.14 13.16
C ARG A 4 -26.19 8.51 14.20
N ARG A 5 -25.84 9.79 14.31
CA ARG A 5 -25.02 10.32 15.43
C ARG A 5 -25.86 10.68 16.66
N ALA A 6 -27.12 11.06 16.45
CA ALA A 6 -28.06 11.38 17.52
C ALA A 6 -28.33 10.14 18.38
N GLY A 7 -28.15 10.27 19.71
CA GLY A 7 -28.31 9.20 20.68
C GLY A 7 -27.03 8.41 20.99
N ILE A 8 -25.88 8.76 20.39
CA ILE A 8 -24.57 8.22 20.79
C ILE A 8 -23.97 9.19 21.81
N PHE A 9 -24.01 8.80 23.08
CA PHE A 9 -23.40 9.56 24.17
C PHE A 9 -22.07 8.89 24.55
N HIS A 10 -20.96 9.62 24.40
CA HIS A 10 -19.66 9.16 24.88
C HIS A 10 -19.53 9.55 26.34
N THR A 11 -19.67 8.57 27.24
CA THR A 11 -19.59 8.78 28.70
C THR A 11 -18.18 8.59 29.25
N SER A 12 -17.24 8.12 28.43
CA SER A 12 -15.83 7.96 28.80
C SER A 12 -14.88 8.36 27.66
N TYR A 13 -13.67 8.80 28.00
CA TYR A 13 -12.61 9.06 27.02
C TYR A 13 -12.23 7.81 26.21
N ALA A 14 -12.36 6.61 26.78
CA ALA A 14 -12.11 5.37 26.06
C ALA A 14 -13.12 5.14 24.93
N THR A 15 -14.42 5.42 25.19
CA THR A 15 -15.48 5.34 24.17
C THR A 15 -15.35 6.39 23.08
N ASP A 16 -14.85 7.58 23.39
CA ASP A 16 -14.60 8.63 22.38
C ASP A 16 -13.38 8.29 21.51
N ARG A 17 -12.37 7.61 22.08
CA ARG A 17 -11.18 7.16 21.36
C ARG A 17 -11.36 5.85 20.59
N ALA A 18 -12.55 5.25 20.57
CA ALA A 18 -12.82 3.99 19.86
C ALA A 18 -12.53 4.08 18.35
N LEU A 19 -12.20 2.94 17.72
CA LEU A 19 -11.76 2.92 16.32
C LEU A 19 -12.91 3.24 15.34
N PHE A 20 -14.13 2.81 15.69
CA PHE A 20 -15.37 3.19 15.00
C PHE A 20 -16.33 3.76 16.03
N THR A 21 -16.58 5.07 15.98
CA THR A 21 -17.52 5.76 16.87
C THR A 21 -18.97 5.57 16.43
N ILE A 22 -19.20 5.34 15.13
CA ILE A 22 -20.54 5.13 14.57
C ILE A 22 -20.81 3.60 14.47
N PRO A 23 -21.91 3.10 15.04
CA PRO A 23 -22.21 1.66 15.06
C PRO A 23 -22.41 1.07 13.66
N PHE A 24 -22.91 1.86 12.70
CA PHE A 24 -23.01 1.43 11.30
C PHE A 24 -21.64 1.20 10.66
N GLU A 25 -20.65 2.07 10.90
CA GLU A 25 -19.29 1.88 10.38
C GLU A 25 -18.64 0.63 10.98
N ARG A 26 -18.85 0.41 12.28
CA ARG A 26 -18.41 -0.80 12.95
C ARG A 26 -19.01 -2.05 12.28
N ARG A 27 -20.33 -2.05 12.04
CA ARG A 27 -21.03 -3.16 11.36
C ARG A 27 -20.56 -3.34 9.93
N ALA A 28 -20.43 -2.25 9.16
CA ALA A 28 -19.94 -2.29 7.78
C ALA A 28 -18.53 -2.88 7.71
N MET A 29 -17.64 -2.51 8.64
CA MET A 29 -16.28 -3.06 8.69
C MET A 29 -16.25 -4.52 9.13
N ILE A 30 -17.15 -4.94 10.04
CA ILE A 30 -17.33 -6.37 10.36
C ILE A 30 -17.80 -7.12 9.11
N VAL A 31 -18.77 -6.59 8.37
CA VAL A 31 -19.26 -7.20 7.12
C VAL A 31 -18.13 -7.29 6.08
N ILE A 32 -17.36 -6.23 5.88
CA ILE A 32 -16.20 -6.23 4.96
C ILE A 32 -15.18 -7.29 5.38
N LEU A 33 -14.89 -7.41 6.67
CA LEU A 33 -13.96 -8.42 7.17
C LEU A 33 -14.51 -9.84 6.98
N LEU A 34 -15.81 -10.05 7.23
CA LEU A 34 -16.47 -11.34 6.99
C LEU A 34 -16.48 -11.71 5.50
N LEU A 35 -16.73 -10.75 4.61
CA LEU A 35 -16.65 -10.96 3.16
C LEU A 35 -15.22 -11.26 2.72
N ALA A 36 -14.23 -10.56 3.27
CA ALA A 36 -12.82 -10.83 3.01
C ALA A 36 -12.40 -12.22 3.49
N LEU A 37 -12.87 -12.66 4.66
CA LEU A 37 -12.67 -14.03 5.13
C LEU A 37 -13.41 -15.03 4.25
N ALA A 38 -14.60 -14.68 3.74
CA ALA A 38 -15.39 -15.54 2.88
C ALA A 38 -14.91 -15.61 1.43
N ALA A 39 -13.99 -14.72 1.02
CA ALA A 39 -13.59 -14.53 -0.37
C ALA A 39 -13.14 -15.81 -1.10
N PRO A 40 -12.39 -16.75 -0.49
CA PRO A 40 -12.00 -18.00 -1.15
C PRO A 40 -13.16 -18.91 -1.55
N TRP A 41 -14.33 -18.75 -0.92
CA TRP A 41 -15.55 -19.50 -1.27
C TRP A 41 -16.48 -18.72 -2.21
N LEU A 42 -16.34 -17.40 -2.28
CA LEU A 42 -17.18 -16.53 -3.08
C LEU A 42 -16.62 -16.27 -4.48
N VAL A 43 -15.30 -16.36 -4.64
CA VAL A 43 -14.57 -15.97 -5.84
C VAL A 43 -13.81 -17.16 -6.41
N SER A 44 -13.66 -17.22 -7.74
CA SER A 44 -12.86 -18.26 -8.39
C SER A 44 -11.40 -18.21 -7.93
N SER A 45 -10.73 -19.37 -7.92
CA SER A 45 -9.32 -19.47 -7.52
C SER A 45 -8.40 -18.61 -8.39
N LEU A 46 -8.71 -18.50 -9.70
CA LEU A 46 -8.03 -17.60 -10.63
C LEU A 46 -8.16 -16.14 -10.18
N ALA A 47 -9.36 -15.66 -9.89
CA ALA A 47 -9.55 -14.27 -9.51
C ALA A 47 -8.96 -13.97 -8.11
N LEU A 48 -8.99 -14.94 -7.19
CA LEU A 48 -8.33 -14.84 -5.89
C LEU A 48 -6.82 -14.65 -6.05
N THR A 49 -6.19 -15.46 -6.90
CA THR A 49 -4.74 -15.46 -7.10
C THR A 49 -4.27 -14.29 -7.97
N SER A 50 -4.99 -13.95 -9.05
CA SER A 50 -4.58 -12.93 -10.02
C SER A 50 -4.94 -11.50 -9.63
N TYR A 51 -6.02 -11.29 -8.89
CA TYR A 51 -6.51 -9.94 -8.57
C TYR A 51 -6.50 -9.64 -7.08
N VAL A 52 -7.20 -10.46 -6.28
CA VAL A 52 -7.45 -10.13 -4.87
C VAL A 52 -6.15 -10.20 -4.06
N ARG A 53 -5.35 -11.26 -4.23
CA ARG A 53 -4.10 -11.43 -3.48
C ARG A 53 -3.07 -10.33 -3.79
N PRO A 54 -2.73 -10.02 -5.06
CA PRO A 54 -1.88 -8.88 -5.37
C PRO A 54 -2.44 -7.58 -4.82
N TRP A 55 -3.74 -7.30 -5.01
CA TRP A 55 -4.37 -6.09 -4.50
C TRP A 55 -4.14 -5.88 -3.00
N LEU A 56 -4.26 -6.93 -2.18
CA LEU A 56 -3.99 -6.86 -0.74
C LEU A 56 -2.51 -6.59 -0.42
N ILE A 57 -1.58 -7.25 -1.13
CA ILE A 57 -0.13 -7.06 -0.93
C ILE A 57 0.28 -5.62 -1.29
N TRP A 58 -0.13 -5.16 -2.48
CA TRP A 58 0.14 -3.81 -2.93
C TRP A 58 -0.52 -2.78 -2.03
N THR A 59 -1.71 -3.05 -1.50
CA THR A 59 -2.35 -2.14 -0.54
C THR A 59 -1.53 -2.01 0.74
N SER A 60 -0.96 -3.10 1.26
CA SER A 60 -0.06 -3.04 2.43
C SER A 60 1.17 -2.19 2.17
N ALA A 61 1.78 -2.33 0.98
CA ALA A 61 2.91 -1.49 0.56
C ALA A 61 2.50 -0.02 0.41
N VAL A 62 1.35 0.26 -0.21
CA VAL A 62 0.79 1.60 -0.39
C VAL A 62 0.45 2.24 0.96
N LEU A 63 -0.07 1.49 1.94
CA LEU A 63 -0.28 1.98 3.30
C LEU A 63 1.05 2.38 3.95
N GLY A 64 2.11 1.57 3.77
CA GLY A 64 3.46 1.89 4.20
C GLY A 64 3.98 3.17 3.55
N LEU A 65 3.87 3.32 2.23
CA LEU A 65 4.28 4.53 1.51
C LEU A 65 3.45 5.75 1.93
N ASN A 66 2.15 5.58 2.14
CA ASN A 66 1.23 6.62 2.59
C ASN A 66 1.56 7.11 4.01
N LEU A 67 2.22 6.30 4.85
CA LEU A 67 2.75 6.76 6.14
C LEU A 67 3.82 7.85 5.95
N ILE A 68 4.78 7.64 5.04
CA ILE A 68 5.84 8.63 4.76
C ILE A 68 5.27 9.81 3.99
N LEU A 69 4.62 9.56 2.85
CA LEU A 69 4.17 10.60 1.94
C LEU A 69 2.97 11.36 2.50
N GLY A 70 1.98 10.61 2.98
CA GLY A 70 0.72 11.15 3.45
C GLY A 70 0.77 11.68 4.88
N TRP A 71 1.57 11.14 5.79
CA TRP A 71 1.58 11.64 7.18
C TRP A 71 2.86 12.38 7.55
N ALA A 72 4.04 11.93 7.13
CA ALA A 72 5.29 12.64 7.40
C ALA A 72 5.62 13.75 6.38
N GLY A 73 4.91 13.76 5.23
CA GLY A 73 5.06 14.79 4.20
C GLY A 73 6.36 14.67 3.39
N GLN A 74 6.89 13.46 3.22
CA GLN A 74 8.17 13.24 2.53
C GLN A 74 7.97 12.44 1.24
N PHE A 75 8.61 12.88 0.17
CA PHE A 75 8.61 12.13 -1.07
C PHE A 75 9.56 10.93 -0.99
N HIS A 76 9.10 9.78 -1.48
CA HIS A 76 9.90 8.56 -1.54
C HIS A 76 9.72 7.88 -2.90
N PHE A 77 10.62 8.17 -3.84
CA PHE A 77 10.61 7.62 -5.21
C PHE A 77 11.31 6.27 -5.36
N GLY A 78 11.95 5.75 -4.31
CA GLY A 78 12.60 4.43 -4.32
C GLY A 78 11.93 3.38 -3.43
N TYR A 79 10.59 3.38 -3.34
CA TYR A 79 9.89 2.46 -2.43
C TYR A 79 9.99 0.99 -2.89
N GLY A 80 10.04 0.77 -4.21
CA GLY A 80 10.37 -0.51 -4.84
C GLY A 80 11.72 -1.06 -4.36
N ALA A 81 12.73 -0.19 -4.22
CA ALA A 81 14.04 -0.54 -3.65
C ALA A 81 13.93 -1.18 -2.25
N ILE A 82 13.14 -0.54 -1.38
CA ILE A 82 12.92 -1.00 -0.01
C ILE A 82 12.14 -2.33 0.00
N MET A 83 11.14 -2.48 -0.86
CA MET A 83 10.43 -3.74 -1.04
C MET A 83 11.36 -4.85 -1.55
N GLY A 84 12.22 -4.54 -2.52
CA GLY A 84 13.21 -5.47 -3.07
C GLY A 84 14.24 -5.93 -2.04
N ILE A 85 14.79 -5.00 -1.25
CA ILE A 85 15.72 -5.35 -0.15
C ILE A 85 15.07 -6.34 0.82
N GLY A 86 13.81 -6.11 1.21
CA GLY A 86 13.10 -7.03 2.10
C GLY A 86 12.79 -8.38 1.45
N ALA A 87 12.42 -8.38 0.17
CA ALA A 87 12.19 -9.58 -0.61
C ALA A 87 13.45 -10.46 -0.71
N TYR A 88 14.57 -9.90 -1.19
CA TYR A 88 15.84 -10.64 -1.30
C TYR A 88 16.33 -11.14 0.06
N ALA A 89 16.32 -10.28 1.08
CA ALA A 89 16.74 -10.68 2.42
C ALA A 89 15.89 -11.83 3.00
N SER A 90 14.57 -11.78 2.80
CA SER A 90 13.67 -12.84 3.26
C SER A 90 13.88 -14.17 2.51
N VAL A 91 14.14 -14.12 1.21
CA VAL A 91 14.46 -15.31 0.40
C VAL A 91 15.79 -15.91 0.84
N HIS A 92 16.83 -15.10 1.08
CA HIS A 92 18.11 -15.59 1.60
C HIS A 92 17.98 -16.26 2.95
N ALA A 93 17.25 -15.64 3.88
CA ALA A 93 17.01 -16.21 5.20
C ALA A 93 16.28 -17.55 5.09
N ALA A 94 15.21 -17.62 4.28
CA ALA A 94 14.46 -18.85 4.08
C ALA A 94 15.32 -19.97 3.45
N ARG A 95 16.21 -19.63 2.49
CA ARG A 95 17.13 -20.59 1.86
C ARG A 95 18.19 -21.13 2.82
N GLN A 96 18.52 -20.38 3.86
CA GLN A 96 19.41 -20.82 4.95
C GLN A 96 18.70 -21.69 5.99
N GLY A 97 17.43 -22.04 5.77
CA GLY A 97 16.64 -22.88 6.68
C GLY A 97 15.93 -22.13 7.80
N VAL A 98 15.97 -20.78 7.79
CA VAL A 98 15.18 -19.98 8.73
C VAL A 98 13.68 -20.20 8.44
N PRO A 99 12.83 -20.44 9.46
CA PRO A 99 11.38 -20.52 9.28
C PRO A 99 10.84 -19.29 8.55
N TRP A 100 9.85 -19.49 7.69
CA TRP A 100 9.36 -18.47 6.76
C TRP A 100 8.88 -17.20 7.50
N GLU A 101 8.26 -17.33 8.67
CA GLU A 101 7.77 -16.22 9.48
C GLU A 101 8.91 -15.31 9.92
N LEU A 102 9.98 -15.94 10.43
CA LEU A 102 11.18 -15.23 10.86
C LEU A 102 11.92 -14.67 9.65
N ALA A 103 11.98 -15.39 8.54
CA ALA A 103 12.60 -14.92 7.31
C ALA A 103 11.93 -13.64 6.78
N VAL A 104 10.60 -13.58 6.83
CA VAL A 104 9.83 -12.39 6.43
C VAL A 104 10.07 -11.22 7.37
N ILE A 105 10.05 -11.46 8.69
CA ILE A 105 10.34 -10.41 9.69
C ILE A 105 11.77 -9.90 9.52
N LEU A 106 12.74 -10.80 9.34
CA LEU A 106 14.13 -10.44 9.06
C LEU A 106 14.25 -9.61 7.79
N GLY A 107 13.51 -9.95 6.72
CA GLY A 107 13.44 -9.12 5.51
C GLY A 107 12.89 -7.72 5.77
N GLY A 108 11.84 -7.60 6.58
CA GLY A 108 11.34 -6.29 7.04
C GLY A 108 12.39 -5.51 7.83
N LEU A 109 13.11 -6.18 8.74
CA LEU A 109 14.14 -5.56 9.58
C LEU A 109 15.36 -5.14 8.76
N THR A 110 15.83 -5.93 7.80
CA THR A 110 16.95 -5.54 6.92
C THR A 110 16.58 -4.33 6.07
N ALA A 111 15.36 -4.32 5.49
CA ALA A 111 14.84 -3.16 4.78
C ALA A 111 14.77 -1.92 5.67
N THR A 112 14.38 -2.09 6.94
CA THR A 112 14.37 -1.02 7.94
C THR A 112 15.77 -0.50 8.25
N VAL A 113 16.74 -1.38 8.48
CA VAL A 113 18.12 -0.99 8.80
C VAL A 113 18.74 -0.23 7.62
N VAL A 114 18.68 -0.80 6.41
CA VAL A 114 19.20 -0.14 5.19
C VAL A 114 18.47 1.17 4.95
N GLY A 115 17.14 1.16 5.08
CA GLY A 115 16.31 2.34 4.92
C GLY A 115 16.64 3.45 5.93
N VAL A 116 16.83 3.12 7.21
CA VAL A 116 17.19 4.08 8.26
C VAL A 116 18.58 4.66 8.05
N VAL A 117 19.57 3.83 7.69
CA VAL A 117 20.93 4.29 7.37
C VAL A 117 20.88 5.29 6.21
N PHE A 118 20.13 4.93 5.16
CA PHE A 118 19.94 5.81 4.01
C PHE A 118 19.20 7.10 4.39
N ALA A 119 18.07 6.99 5.09
CA ALA A 119 17.25 8.12 5.51
C ALA A 119 18.01 9.06 6.44
N PHE A 120 18.84 8.55 7.34
CA PHE A 120 19.66 9.37 8.21
C PHE A 120 20.58 10.33 7.42
N ALA A 121 21.13 9.86 6.30
CA ALA A 121 21.90 10.70 5.38
C ALA A 121 20.99 11.60 4.52
N ALA A 122 19.92 11.04 3.95
CA ALA A 122 19.03 11.74 3.02
C ALA A 122 18.19 12.85 3.68
N LEU A 123 17.80 12.69 4.95
CA LEU A 123 17.01 13.67 5.70
C LEU A 123 17.77 14.97 6.00
N ARG A 124 19.07 15.04 5.67
CA ARG A 124 19.86 16.28 5.75
C ARG A 124 19.51 17.26 4.61
N VAL A 125 18.94 16.77 3.51
CA VAL A 125 18.44 17.60 2.40
C VAL A 125 16.92 17.70 2.44
N LYS A 126 16.35 18.77 1.85
CA LYS A 126 14.91 19.08 1.95
C LYS A 126 14.21 19.04 0.58
N GLY A 127 12.90 18.78 0.61
CA GLY A 127 12.01 18.90 -0.55
C GLY A 127 12.40 17.96 -1.69
N LEU A 128 12.57 18.52 -2.89
CA LEU A 128 12.88 17.75 -4.09
C LEU A 128 14.21 16.98 -4.00
N TYR A 129 15.21 17.52 -3.30
CA TYR A 129 16.50 16.84 -3.13
C TYR A 129 16.41 15.55 -2.31
N LEU A 130 15.52 15.50 -1.32
CA LEU A 130 15.23 14.27 -0.58
C LEU A 130 14.59 13.24 -1.52
N ALA A 131 13.67 13.68 -2.37
CA ALA A 131 13.02 12.84 -3.37
C ALA A 131 14.04 12.24 -4.36
N LEU A 132 14.94 13.08 -4.90
CA LEU A 132 16.04 12.64 -5.77
C LEU A 132 16.99 11.67 -5.06
N SER A 133 17.23 11.87 -3.77
CA SER A 133 18.03 10.93 -2.98
C SER A 133 17.36 9.56 -2.90
N THR A 134 16.05 9.49 -2.61
CA THR A 134 15.33 8.20 -2.62
C THR A 134 15.27 7.54 -4.00
N LEU A 135 15.27 8.33 -5.08
CA LEU A 135 15.42 7.79 -6.44
C LEU A 135 16.82 7.22 -6.65
N ALA A 136 17.87 7.87 -6.12
CA ALA A 136 19.22 7.33 -6.17
C ALA A 136 19.34 6.00 -5.40
N LEU A 137 18.65 5.86 -4.26
CA LEU A 137 18.56 4.58 -3.53
C LEU A 137 18.02 3.46 -4.43
N GLN A 138 17.01 3.75 -5.25
CA GLN A 138 16.46 2.79 -6.21
C GLN A 138 17.51 2.29 -7.19
N PHE A 139 18.22 3.20 -7.87
CA PHE A 139 19.24 2.81 -8.83
C PHE A 139 20.44 2.11 -8.19
N VAL A 140 20.83 2.53 -6.98
CA VAL A 140 21.89 1.84 -6.22
C VAL A 140 21.46 0.42 -5.87
N MET A 141 20.21 0.22 -5.44
CA MET A 141 19.65 -1.10 -5.17
C MET A 141 19.66 -1.95 -6.45
N ASP A 142 19.09 -1.45 -7.55
CA ASP A 142 19.05 -2.15 -8.83
C ASP A 142 20.45 -2.57 -9.30
N TRP A 143 21.44 -1.67 -9.15
CA TRP A 143 22.84 -1.96 -9.48
C TRP A 143 23.44 -3.02 -8.55
N VAL A 144 23.29 -2.89 -7.23
CA VAL A 144 23.83 -3.82 -6.24
C VAL A 144 23.26 -5.22 -6.45
N ILE A 145 21.95 -5.35 -6.64
CA ILE A 145 21.33 -6.65 -6.88
C ILE A 145 21.81 -7.23 -8.21
N SER A 146 21.97 -6.42 -9.26
CA SER A 146 22.40 -6.96 -10.55
C SER A 146 23.89 -7.36 -10.57
N HIS A 147 24.74 -6.72 -9.76
CA HIS A 147 26.21 -6.87 -9.84
C HIS A 147 26.84 -7.65 -8.68
N VAL A 148 26.12 -7.93 -7.58
CA VAL A 148 26.66 -8.66 -6.43
C VAL A 148 26.13 -10.10 -6.42
N PRO A 149 26.93 -11.11 -6.85
CA PRO A 149 26.46 -12.49 -6.99
C PRO A 149 25.99 -13.12 -5.67
N ALA A 150 26.54 -12.68 -4.53
CA ALA A 150 26.12 -13.14 -3.21
C ALA A 150 24.66 -12.76 -2.89
N ILE A 151 24.17 -11.66 -3.44
CA ILE A 151 22.79 -11.17 -3.25
C ILE A 151 21.87 -11.73 -4.33
N SER A 152 22.36 -11.89 -5.56
CA SER A 152 21.50 -12.16 -6.71
C SER A 152 21.47 -13.63 -7.13
N GLY A 153 22.45 -14.42 -6.66
CA GLY A 153 22.68 -15.77 -7.14
C GLY A 153 23.43 -15.86 -8.47
N GLY A 154 23.94 -14.73 -9.00
CA GLY A 154 24.75 -14.69 -10.22
C GLY A 154 24.07 -13.97 -11.38
N VAL A 155 24.41 -14.38 -12.62
CA VAL A 155 24.17 -13.62 -13.87
C VAL A 155 22.70 -13.31 -14.15
N SER A 156 21.75 -14.13 -13.69
CA SER A 156 20.31 -13.92 -13.91
C SER A 156 19.59 -13.20 -12.75
N ALA A 157 20.30 -12.89 -11.66
CA ALA A 157 19.77 -12.24 -10.45
C ALA A 157 18.45 -12.82 -9.88
N THR A 158 18.12 -14.07 -10.25
CA THR A 158 16.84 -14.70 -9.98
C THR A 158 17.01 -15.74 -8.89
N LEU A 159 16.24 -15.62 -7.80
CA LEU A 159 16.25 -16.60 -6.72
C LEU A 159 14.88 -17.21 -6.51
N GLN A 160 14.82 -18.52 -6.58
CA GLN A 160 13.61 -19.26 -6.26
C GLN A 160 13.32 -19.18 -4.76
N ALA A 161 12.10 -18.80 -4.42
CA ALA A 161 11.66 -18.76 -3.04
C ALA A 161 11.33 -20.18 -2.57
N PRO A 162 11.85 -20.62 -1.41
CA PRO A 162 11.41 -21.88 -0.80
C PRO A 162 9.90 -21.92 -0.60
N PRO A 163 9.27 -23.11 -0.60
CA PRO A 163 7.84 -23.23 -0.36
C PRO A 163 7.48 -22.63 1.00
N MET A 164 6.39 -21.88 1.02
CA MET A 164 5.86 -21.24 2.23
C MET A 164 5.44 -22.31 3.24
N LYS A 165 6.03 -22.25 4.44
CA LYS A 165 5.66 -23.12 5.57
C LYS A 165 5.29 -22.24 6.75
N LEU A 166 4.09 -22.43 7.29
CA LEU A 166 3.62 -21.74 8.49
C LEU A 166 3.60 -22.73 9.66
N LEU A 167 4.34 -22.43 10.72
CA LEU A 167 4.54 -23.27 11.90
C LEU A 167 4.98 -24.71 11.54
N GLY A 168 5.81 -24.83 10.49
CA GLY A 168 6.28 -26.11 9.97
C GLY A 168 5.33 -26.80 8.99
N GLN A 169 4.08 -26.34 8.85
CA GLN A 169 3.11 -26.89 7.91
C GLN A 169 3.20 -26.18 6.55
N ALA A 170 3.37 -26.94 5.47
CA ALA A 170 3.42 -26.38 4.13
C ALA A 170 2.06 -25.78 3.73
N ILE A 171 2.07 -24.49 3.34
CA ILE A 171 0.91 -23.83 2.76
C ILE A 171 0.98 -24.04 1.25
N THR A 172 0.24 -25.03 0.77
CA THR A 172 0.11 -25.30 -0.68
C THR A 172 -1.20 -24.77 -1.26
N SER A 173 -2.21 -24.52 -0.42
CA SER A 173 -3.52 -24.05 -0.90
C SER A 173 -3.51 -22.55 -1.19
N GLU A 174 -4.22 -22.17 -2.25
CA GLU A 174 -4.39 -20.77 -2.64
C GLU A 174 -5.17 -19.96 -1.61
N ALA A 175 -6.08 -20.61 -0.88
CA ALA A 175 -6.80 -20.01 0.23
C ALA A 175 -5.85 -19.74 1.41
N GLY A 176 -4.92 -20.65 1.70
CA GLY A 176 -3.95 -20.49 2.78
C GLY A 176 -3.01 -19.30 2.55
N THR A 177 -2.45 -19.17 1.34
CA THR A 177 -1.60 -18.02 0.98
C THR A 177 -2.39 -16.71 0.99
N TYR A 178 -3.66 -16.75 0.55
CA TYR A 178 -4.57 -15.61 0.66
C TYR A 178 -4.80 -15.17 2.12
N TYR A 179 -5.06 -16.10 3.04
CA TYR A 179 -5.29 -15.75 4.45
C TYR A 179 -4.06 -15.15 5.13
N VAL A 180 -2.87 -15.60 4.77
CA VAL A 180 -1.62 -15.01 5.28
C VAL A 180 -1.47 -13.56 4.81
N VAL A 181 -1.70 -13.31 3.53
CA VAL A 181 -1.67 -11.96 2.95
C VAL A 181 -2.75 -11.07 3.58
N LEU A 182 -3.97 -11.59 3.72
CA LEU A 182 -5.08 -10.88 4.35
C LEU A 182 -4.74 -10.52 5.79
N ALA A 183 -4.16 -11.44 6.57
CA ALA A 183 -3.73 -11.19 7.93
C ALA A 183 -2.70 -10.06 7.98
N TRP A 184 -1.71 -10.06 7.09
CA TRP A 184 -0.73 -8.97 6.99
C TRP A 184 -1.39 -7.62 6.66
N THR A 185 -2.26 -7.57 5.65
CA THR A 185 -2.97 -6.33 5.28
C THR A 185 -3.85 -5.80 6.42
N VAL A 186 -4.56 -6.68 7.12
CA VAL A 186 -5.36 -6.32 8.30
C VAL A 186 -4.46 -5.79 9.42
N LEU A 187 -3.33 -6.43 9.70
CA LEU A 187 -2.37 -5.98 10.71
C LEU A 187 -1.83 -4.57 10.38
N VAL A 188 -1.42 -4.33 9.13
CA VAL A 188 -0.94 -3.01 8.68
C VAL A 188 -2.06 -1.97 8.75
N ALA A 189 -3.27 -2.30 8.31
CA ALA A 189 -4.41 -1.38 8.37
C ALA A 189 -4.77 -1.01 9.82
N LEU A 190 -4.82 -2.00 10.73
CA LEU A 190 -5.05 -1.76 12.15
C LEU A 190 -3.93 -0.93 12.78
N PHE A 191 -2.68 -1.22 12.45
CA PHE A 191 -1.53 -0.45 12.88
C PHE A 191 -1.67 1.02 12.45
N MET A 192 -2.00 1.28 11.19
CA MET A 192 -2.22 2.63 10.67
C MET A 192 -3.39 3.33 11.39
N LEU A 193 -4.52 2.65 11.57
CA LEU A 193 -5.69 3.19 12.28
C LEU A 193 -5.39 3.53 13.75
N ASN A 194 -4.51 2.75 14.39
CA ASN A 194 -4.02 3.02 15.75
C ASN A 194 -3.03 4.19 15.77
N LEU A 195 -2.08 4.19 14.85
CA LEU A 195 -1.04 5.21 14.74
C LEU A 195 -1.64 6.60 14.51
N ARG A 196 -2.66 6.72 13.65
CA ARG A 196 -3.39 7.98 13.42
C ARG A 196 -3.97 8.59 14.70
N ARG A 197 -4.34 7.76 15.67
CA ARG A 197 -4.95 8.19 16.96
C ARG A 197 -3.91 8.41 18.07
N SER A 198 -2.67 8.00 17.85
CA SER A 198 -1.60 8.10 18.85
C SER A 198 -0.93 9.48 18.82
N ALA A 199 -0.11 9.77 19.84
CA ALA A 199 0.70 10.99 19.86
C ALA A 199 1.70 11.05 18.70
N LEU A 200 2.27 9.89 18.33
CA LEU A 200 3.20 9.78 17.20
C LEU A 200 2.51 10.18 15.88
N GLY A 201 1.29 9.70 15.62
CA GLY A 201 0.57 10.07 14.39
C GLY A 201 0.24 11.56 14.32
N ARG A 202 -0.16 12.17 15.44
CA ARG A 202 -0.38 13.63 15.50
C ARG A 202 0.90 14.43 15.26
N ALA A 203 2.02 13.98 15.84
CA ALA A 203 3.32 14.60 15.63
C ALA A 203 3.76 14.52 14.16
N LEU A 204 3.55 13.37 13.49
CA LEU A 204 3.83 13.22 12.06
C LEU A 204 3.04 14.22 11.21
N VAL A 205 1.73 14.32 11.44
CA VAL A 205 0.86 15.26 10.71
C VAL A 205 1.31 16.71 10.95
N ALA A 206 1.66 17.08 12.19
CA ALA A 206 2.16 18.42 12.49
C ALA A 206 3.46 18.74 11.74
N VAL A 207 4.37 17.77 11.66
CA VAL A 207 5.63 17.87 10.91
C VAL A 207 5.35 18.02 9.41
N ARG A 208 4.42 17.26 8.84
CA ARG A 208 4.00 17.39 7.43
C ARG A 208 3.47 18.78 7.10
N GLU A 209 2.69 19.40 7.99
CA GLU A 209 2.14 20.74 7.73
C GLU A 209 3.24 21.80 7.71
N LYS A 210 3.99 21.94 8.81
CA LYS A 210 5.10 22.90 8.91
C LYS A 210 6.15 22.42 9.92
N ASP A 211 7.27 21.90 9.42
CA ASP A 211 8.42 21.48 10.22
C ASP A 211 8.86 22.51 11.27
N TYR A 212 8.92 23.79 10.89
CA TYR A 212 9.36 24.87 11.79
C TYR A 212 8.34 25.14 12.90
N ALA A 213 7.05 25.09 12.60
CA ALA A 213 6.00 25.29 13.60
C ALA A 213 5.93 24.10 14.58
N ALA A 214 6.10 22.88 14.06
CA ALA A 214 6.18 21.67 14.88
C ALA A 214 7.36 21.75 15.88
N ALA A 215 8.51 22.27 15.46
CA ALA A 215 9.67 22.43 16.33
C ALA A 215 9.42 23.41 17.49
N VAL A 216 8.67 24.50 17.27
CA VAL A 216 8.33 25.49 18.32
C VAL A 216 7.49 24.87 19.44
N ILE A 217 6.61 23.92 19.12
CA ILE A 217 5.79 23.20 20.10
C ILE A 217 6.49 21.94 20.66
N GLY A 218 7.81 21.80 20.46
CA GLY A 218 8.63 20.72 21.04
C GLY A 218 8.66 19.41 20.25
N VAL A 219 8.16 19.38 19.02
CA VAL A 219 8.18 18.18 18.16
C VAL A 219 9.47 18.15 17.34
N GLN A 220 10.34 17.17 17.61
CA GLN A 220 11.62 17.01 16.90
C GLN A 220 11.41 16.45 15.48
N SER A 221 11.31 17.32 14.48
CA SER A 221 10.98 16.95 13.09
C SER A 221 11.87 15.85 12.49
N PHE A 222 13.18 15.86 12.78
CA PHE A 222 14.11 14.84 12.29
C PHE A 222 13.78 13.43 12.83
N TYR A 223 13.56 13.32 14.14
CA TYR A 223 13.23 12.05 14.79
C TYR A 223 11.94 11.45 14.22
N TYR A 224 10.87 12.24 14.12
CA TYR A 224 9.59 11.76 13.62
C TYR A 224 9.63 11.36 12.14
N LYS A 225 10.37 12.10 11.31
CA LYS A 225 10.61 11.73 9.89
C LYS A 225 11.38 10.41 9.78
N LEU A 226 12.43 10.23 10.59
CA LEU A 226 13.21 8.99 10.62
C LEU A 226 12.36 7.80 11.10
N VAL A 227 11.52 7.97 12.12
CA VAL A 227 10.60 6.93 12.60
C VAL A 227 9.56 6.55 11.53
N ALA A 228 9.01 7.54 10.82
CA ALA A 228 8.10 7.28 9.70
C ALA A 228 8.79 6.48 8.59
N PHE A 229 10.02 6.86 8.25
CA PHE A 229 10.82 6.15 7.26
C PHE A 229 11.10 4.71 7.70
N ALA A 230 11.56 4.50 8.94
CA ALA A 230 11.84 3.18 9.51
C ALA A 230 10.62 2.26 9.48
N THR A 231 9.49 2.77 10.00
CA THR A 231 8.24 2.00 10.09
C THR A 231 7.70 1.65 8.71
N SER A 232 7.74 2.61 7.79
CA SER A 232 7.33 2.38 6.41
C SER A 232 8.27 1.44 5.67
N ALA A 233 9.57 1.49 5.95
CA ALA A 233 10.54 0.56 5.36
C ALA A 233 10.33 -0.88 5.85
N PHE A 234 9.96 -1.07 7.12
CA PHE A 234 9.52 -2.36 7.63
C PHE A 234 8.29 -2.88 6.88
N ILE A 235 7.24 -2.04 6.77
CA ILE A 235 5.99 -2.42 6.09
C ILE A 235 6.25 -2.74 4.62
N GLY A 236 7.07 -1.94 3.95
CA GLY A 236 7.47 -2.14 2.56
C GLY A 236 8.27 -3.43 2.37
N GLY A 237 9.29 -3.65 3.19
CA GLY A 237 10.13 -4.86 3.13
C GLY A 237 9.33 -6.15 3.36
N VAL A 238 8.44 -6.17 4.36
CA VAL A 238 7.55 -7.32 4.59
C VAL A 238 6.56 -7.49 3.43
N SER A 239 6.01 -6.40 2.89
CA SER A 239 5.09 -6.47 1.74
C SER A 239 5.80 -6.98 0.47
N GLY A 240 7.07 -6.61 0.27
CA GLY A 240 7.93 -7.18 -0.78
C GLY A 240 8.17 -8.67 -0.59
N ALA A 241 8.45 -9.12 0.63
CA ALA A 241 8.54 -10.54 0.95
C ALA A 241 7.22 -11.29 0.68
N MET A 242 6.08 -10.72 1.08
CA MET A 242 4.75 -11.28 0.78
C MET A 242 4.49 -11.37 -0.72
N LEU A 243 4.94 -10.39 -1.50
CA LEU A 243 4.83 -10.39 -2.96
C LEU A 243 5.54 -11.59 -3.58
N ILE A 244 6.75 -11.90 -3.10
CA ILE A 244 7.49 -13.05 -3.61
C ILE A 244 6.90 -14.37 -3.13
N PHE A 245 6.75 -14.57 -1.82
CA PHE A 245 6.27 -15.86 -1.29
C PHE A 245 4.81 -16.15 -1.63
N GLY A 246 3.96 -15.12 -1.69
CA GLY A 246 2.53 -15.24 -1.90
C GLY A 246 2.09 -15.20 -3.37
N PHE A 247 2.87 -14.57 -4.26
CA PHE A 247 2.49 -14.36 -5.66
C PHE A 247 3.54 -14.88 -6.66
N TYR A 248 4.73 -14.29 -6.73
CA TYR A 248 5.68 -14.59 -7.82
C TYR A 248 6.47 -15.90 -7.66
N ARG A 249 6.70 -16.37 -6.43
CA ARG A 249 7.50 -17.56 -6.06
C ARG A 249 8.98 -17.53 -6.46
N ALA A 250 9.42 -16.50 -7.19
CA ALA A 250 10.81 -16.21 -7.48
C ALA A 250 11.00 -14.69 -7.42
N VAL A 251 12.13 -14.28 -6.85
CA VAL A 251 12.52 -12.87 -6.78
C VAL A 251 13.42 -12.53 -7.97
N THR A 252 13.06 -11.48 -8.69
CA THR A 252 13.90 -10.89 -9.75
C THR A 252 14.00 -9.36 -9.58
N PRO A 253 15.05 -8.69 -10.08
CA PRO A 253 15.22 -7.25 -9.90
C PRO A 253 14.13 -6.44 -10.61
N GLU A 254 13.63 -6.92 -11.75
CA GLU A 254 12.64 -6.22 -12.58
C GLU A 254 11.31 -6.04 -11.85
N GLN A 255 10.98 -6.96 -10.93
CA GLN A 255 9.78 -6.88 -10.08
C GLN A 255 9.81 -5.70 -9.10
N PHE A 256 10.97 -5.07 -8.89
CA PHE A 256 11.16 -3.95 -7.96
C PHE A 256 11.75 -2.71 -8.62
N ALA A 257 11.73 -2.63 -9.95
CA ALA A 257 12.31 -1.54 -10.72
C ALA A 257 11.68 -0.17 -10.41
N VAL A 258 12.30 0.91 -10.88
CA VAL A 258 11.81 2.30 -10.72
C VAL A 258 10.34 2.47 -11.13
N ASN A 259 9.89 1.78 -12.19
CA ASN A 259 8.51 1.85 -12.67
C ASN A 259 7.51 1.42 -11.58
N VAL A 260 7.85 0.40 -10.79
CA VAL A 260 7.05 -0.07 -9.66
C VAL A 260 6.94 0.99 -8.58
N SER A 261 8.04 1.69 -8.27
CA SER A 261 8.01 2.81 -7.33
C SER A 261 7.11 3.95 -7.80
N ILE A 262 7.11 4.25 -9.10
CA ILE A 262 6.23 5.26 -9.69
C ILE A 262 4.77 4.81 -9.63
N GLU A 263 4.49 3.54 -9.90
CA GLU A 263 3.16 2.96 -9.81
C GLU A 263 2.60 3.01 -8.38
N LEU A 264 3.40 2.66 -7.38
CA LEU A 264 3.05 2.79 -5.96
C LEU A 264 2.72 4.25 -5.58
N LEU A 265 3.48 5.21 -6.10
CA LEU A 265 3.18 6.62 -5.89
C LEU A 265 1.86 7.02 -6.55
N ALA A 266 1.59 6.54 -7.77
CA ALA A 266 0.31 6.75 -8.44
C ALA A 266 -0.84 6.17 -7.61
N MET A 267 -0.70 4.96 -7.05
CA MET A 267 -1.69 4.36 -6.14
C MET A 267 -1.97 5.25 -4.92
N VAL A 268 -0.94 5.82 -4.29
CA VAL A 268 -1.10 6.70 -3.11
C VAL A 268 -1.73 8.05 -3.51
N ILE A 269 -1.32 8.65 -4.62
CA ILE A 269 -1.83 9.95 -5.07
C ILE A 269 -3.29 9.85 -5.52
N VAL A 270 -3.61 8.88 -6.40
CA VAL A 270 -4.98 8.63 -6.88
C VAL A 270 -5.88 8.19 -5.73
N GLY A 271 -5.38 7.37 -4.81
CA GLY A 271 -6.10 6.98 -3.60
C GLY A 271 -6.39 8.15 -2.65
N GLY A 272 -5.50 9.13 -2.59
CA GLY A 272 -5.62 10.33 -1.75
C GLY A 272 -4.62 10.32 -0.60
N LEU A 273 -3.74 11.34 -0.58
CA LEU A 273 -2.65 11.48 0.39
C LEU A 273 -3.16 11.51 1.84
N GLY A 274 -2.65 10.58 2.66
CA GLY A 274 -2.97 10.47 4.08
C GLY A 274 -4.27 9.72 4.38
N SER A 275 -4.98 9.21 3.37
CA SER A 275 -6.21 8.42 3.55
C SER A 275 -5.95 6.91 3.54
N ILE A 276 -6.31 6.22 4.62
CA ILE A 276 -6.18 4.75 4.72
C ILE A 276 -7.12 4.05 3.74
N ILE A 277 -8.40 4.45 3.69
CA ILE A 277 -9.38 3.91 2.73
C ILE A 277 -8.98 4.28 1.30
N GLY A 278 -8.40 5.47 1.13
CA GLY A 278 -7.83 5.92 -0.12
C GLY A 278 -6.77 4.95 -0.65
N SER A 279 -5.89 4.44 0.20
CA SER A 279 -4.90 3.43 -0.19
C SER A 279 -5.54 2.17 -0.79
N PHE A 280 -6.60 1.62 -0.18
CA PHE A 280 -7.31 0.45 -0.72
C PHE A 280 -7.93 0.75 -2.09
N LEU A 281 -8.60 1.89 -2.23
CA LEU A 281 -9.28 2.29 -3.47
C LEU A 281 -8.28 2.66 -4.59
N GLY A 282 -7.22 3.38 -4.26
CA GLY A 282 -6.17 3.78 -5.20
C GLY A 282 -5.40 2.57 -5.73
N THR A 283 -5.04 1.62 -4.86
CA THR A 283 -4.45 0.34 -5.29
C THR A 283 -5.42 -0.46 -6.15
N ALA A 284 -6.70 -0.57 -5.77
CA ALA A 284 -7.69 -1.28 -6.58
C ALA A 284 -7.82 -0.65 -7.98
N PHE A 285 -7.88 0.69 -8.03
CA PHE A 285 -8.02 1.42 -9.28
C PHE A 285 -6.80 1.19 -10.18
N ILE A 286 -5.58 1.45 -9.70
CA ILE A 286 -4.38 1.34 -10.52
C ILE A 286 -4.12 -0.11 -10.97
N LEU A 287 -4.32 -1.09 -10.08
CA LEU A 287 -3.98 -2.48 -10.36
C LEU A 287 -5.02 -3.22 -11.21
N LEU A 288 -6.32 -2.96 -10.99
CA LEU A 288 -7.39 -3.71 -11.66
C LEU A 288 -7.84 -3.03 -12.96
N LEU A 289 -7.72 -1.70 -13.06
CA LEU A 289 -8.25 -0.95 -14.19
C LEU A 289 -7.68 -1.41 -15.55
N PRO A 290 -6.37 -1.66 -15.73
CA PRO A 290 -5.86 -2.13 -17.03
C PRO A 290 -6.54 -3.40 -17.52
N GLY A 291 -6.75 -4.38 -16.61
CA GLY A 291 -7.45 -5.63 -16.93
C GLY A 291 -8.91 -5.38 -17.35
N GLN A 292 -9.63 -4.57 -16.59
CA GLN A 292 -11.02 -4.24 -16.90
C GLN A 292 -11.16 -3.44 -18.20
N MET A 293 -10.18 -2.57 -18.51
CA MET A 293 -10.18 -1.81 -19.76
C MET A 293 -9.90 -2.70 -20.97
N ASN A 294 -8.99 -3.67 -20.84
CA ASN A 294 -8.76 -4.67 -21.87
C ASN A 294 -10.02 -5.48 -22.16
N GLU A 295 -10.68 -6.00 -21.12
CA GLU A 295 -11.92 -6.78 -21.27
C GLU A 295 -13.06 -5.95 -21.85
N ALA A 296 -13.26 -4.71 -21.35
CA ALA A 296 -14.29 -3.82 -21.86
C ALA A 296 -14.05 -3.44 -23.32
N PHE A 297 -12.81 -3.15 -23.71
CA PHE A 297 -12.47 -2.83 -25.08
C PHE A 297 -12.66 -4.04 -26.00
N ALA A 298 -12.23 -5.23 -25.60
CA ALA A 298 -12.47 -6.47 -26.34
C ALA A 298 -13.97 -6.75 -26.53
N TRP A 299 -14.78 -6.51 -25.49
CA TRP A 299 -16.23 -6.65 -25.57
C TRP A 299 -16.86 -5.65 -26.55
N VAL A 300 -16.47 -4.37 -26.51
CA VAL A 300 -16.96 -3.35 -27.44
C VAL A 300 -16.53 -3.65 -28.88
N ALA A 301 -15.27 -4.04 -29.09
CA ALA A 301 -14.75 -4.39 -30.42
C ALA A 301 -15.52 -5.58 -31.01
N GLY A 302 -15.77 -6.62 -30.21
CA GLY A 302 -16.57 -7.78 -30.62
C GLY A 302 -18.04 -7.43 -30.88
N ALA A 303 -18.63 -6.51 -30.11
CA ALA A 303 -20.01 -6.05 -30.32
C ALA A 303 -20.19 -5.21 -31.60
N LEU A 304 -19.13 -4.54 -32.06
CA LEU A 304 -19.13 -3.69 -33.26
C LEU A 304 -18.55 -4.37 -34.50
N ASP A 305 -18.18 -5.66 -34.39
CA ASP A 305 -17.51 -6.45 -35.44
C ASP A 305 -16.28 -5.74 -36.05
N LEU A 306 -15.56 -5.00 -35.19
CA LEU A 306 -14.36 -4.28 -35.60
C LEU A 306 -13.18 -5.24 -35.61
N GLU A 307 -12.55 -5.42 -36.77
CA GLU A 307 -11.26 -6.07 -36.87
C GLU A 307 -10.18 -5.16 -36.27
N VAL A 308 -9.97 -5.29 -34.96
CA VAL A 308 -8.93 -4.53 -34.27
C VAL A 308 -7.61 -5.29 -34.36
N GLY A 309 -6.60 -4.66 -34.95
CA GLY A 309 -5.24 -5.20 -34.98
C GLY A 309 -4.71 -5.47 -33.57
N ILE A 310 -3.88 -6.52 -33.44
CA ILE A 310 -3.30 -6.96 -32.16
C ILE A 310 -2.55 -5.81 -31.45
N GLU A 311 -1.93 -4.92 -32.20
CA GLU A 311 -1.25 -3.73 -31.66
C GLU A 311 -2.23 -2.71 -31.05
N ALA A 312 -3.37 -2.47 -31.70
CA ALA A 312 -4.39 -1.55 -31.19
C ALA A 312 -5.05 -2.11 -29.92
N LEU A 313 -5.26 -3.42 -29.85
CA LEU A 313 -5.73 -4.12 -28.64
C LEU A 313 -4.75 -4.00 -27.47
N ALA A 314 -3.45 -3.87 -27.73
CA ALA A 314 -2.44 -3.73 -26.68
C ALA A 314 -2.23 -2.28 -26.23
N HIS A 315 -2.40 -1.28 -27.10
CA HIS A 315 -2.06 0.12 -26.79
C HIS A 315 -3.27 0.98 -26.41
N ILE A 316 -4.44 0.78 -27.02
CA ILE A 316 -5.63 1.61 -26.74
C ILE A 316 -6.06 1.52 -25.26
N PRO A 317 -6.15 0.33 -24.65
CA PRO A 317 -6.51 0.23 -23.23
C PRO A 317 -5.50 0.91 -22.31
N ASN A 318 -4.21 0.89 -22.63
CA ASN A 318 -3.16 1.59 -21.88
C ASN A 318 -3.28 3.12 -22.00
N MET A 319 -3.62 3.63 -23.18
CA MET A 319 -3.92 5.06 -23.36
C MET A 319 -5.15 5.47 -22.54
N ALA A 320 -6.20 4.66 -22.59
CA ALA A 320 -7.44 4.91 -21.88
C ALA A 320 -7.22 4.82 -20.35
N TYR A 321 -6.34 3.93 -19.89
CA TYR A 321 -5.88 3.86 -18.50
C TYR A 321 -5.17 5.14 -18.06
N GLY A 322 -4.24 5.66 -18.86
CA GLY A 322 -3.59 6.95 -18.60
C GLY A 322 -4.59 8.11 -18.55
N ALA A 323 -5.54 8.14 -19.48
CA ALA A 323 -6.61 9.14 -19.51
C ALA A 323 -7.52 9.05 -18.28
N ALA A 324 -7.83 7.84 -17.79
CA ALA A 324 -8.62 7.64 -16.59
C ALA A 324 -7.92 8.16 -15.34
N ILE A 325 -6.59 7.96 -15.22
CA ILE A 325 -5.81 8.55 -14.13
C ILE A 325 -5.88 10.08 -14.18
N ILE A 326 -5.66 10.68 -15.35
CA ILE A 326 -5.73 12.13 -15.54
C ILE A 326 -7.11 12.66 -15.16
N ALA A 327 -8.18 12.00 -15.61
CA ALA A 327 -9.55 12.36 -15.28
C ALA A 327 -9.81 12.32 -13.77
N VAL A 328 -9.36 11.28 -13.07
CA VAL A 328 -9.51 11.18 -11.61
C VAL A 328 -8.76 12.32 -10.90
N LEU A 329 -7.54 12.64 -11.33
CA LEU A 329 -6.76 13.73 -10.73
C LEU A 329 -7.37 15.11 -11.00
N LEU A 330 -8.02 15.31 -12.14
CA LEU A 330 -8.72 16.55 -12.48
C LEU A 330 -10.03 16.73 -11.71
N ILE A 331 -10.82 15.65 -11.56
CA ILE A 331 -12.14 15.71 -10.95
C ILE A 331 -12.04 15.71 -9.41
N GLU A 332 -11.16 14.88 -8.85
CA GLU A 332 -10.98 14.72 -7.41
C GLU A 332 -9.50 14.89 -7.02
N PRO A 333 -9.00 16.14 -6.91
CA PRO A 333 -7.58 16.41 -6.60
C PRO A 333 -7.14 15.92 -5.21
N LEU A 334 -8.10 15.59 -4.35
CA LEU A 334 -7.85 15.00 -3.02
C LEU A 334 -7.88 13.44 -3.05
N GLY A 335 -8.10 12.84 -4.21
CA GLY A 335 -8.12 11.40 -4.47
C GLY A 335 -9.44 10.72 -4.10
N LEU A 336 -9.54 9.43 -4.45
CA LEU A 336 -10.74 8.59 -4.27
C LEU A 336 -11.19 8.48 -2.80
N GLY A 337 -10.26 8.61 -1.85
CA GLY A 337 -10.58 8.67 -0.43
C GLY A 337 -11.49 9.85 -0.05
N LYS A 338 -11.37 10.99 -0.74
CA LYS A 338 -12.23 12.16 -0.53
C LYS A 338 -13.65 11.91 -1.04
N LEU A 339 -13.79 11.28 -2.20
CA LEU A 339 -15.09 10.89 -2.76
C LEU A 339 -15.87 10.02 -1.74
N TYR A 340 -15.22 8.99 -1.19
CA TYR A 340 -15.81 8.17 -0.13
C TYR A 340 -16.21 9.01 1.09
N GLY A 341 -15.32 9.92 1.53
CA GLY A 341 -15.60 10.84 2.62
C GLY A 341 -16.81 11.75 2.37
N ASN A 342 -16.98 12.24 1.14
CA ASN A 342 -18.10 13.09 0.73
C ASN A 342 -19.41 12.31 0.76
N VAL A 343 -19.44 11.09 0.21
CA VAL A 343 -20.60 10.19 0.24
C VAL A 343 -20.98 9.85 1.68
N ARG A 344 -20.00 9.47 2.51
CA ARG A 344 -20.19 9.20 3.93
C ARG A 344 -20.77 10.42 4.67
N ASN A 345 -20.20 11.60 4.44
CA ASN A 345 -20.65 12.83 5.09
C ASN A 345 -22.07 13.22 4.66
N TYR A 346 -22.42 13.00 3.39
CA TYR A 346 -23.78 13.18 2.88
C TYR A 346 -24.76 12.23 3.58
N LEU A 347 -24.44 10.92 3.65
CA LEU A 347 -25.28 9.92 4.31
C LEU A 347 -25.46 10.13 5.82
N MET A 348 -24.50 10.80 6.48
CA MET A 348 -24.63 11.18 7.90
C MET A 348 -25.70 12.23 8.16
N VAL A 349 -26.01 13.06 7.15
CA VAL A 349 -26.94 14.19 7.29
C VAL A 349 -28.28 13.91 6.58
N TRP A 350 -28.32 12.92 5.68
CA TRP A 350 -29.52 12.53 4.95
C TRP A 350 -30.65 12.01 5.88
N PRO A 351 -31.92 12.42 5.71
CA PRO A 351 -32.46 13.32 4.68
C PRO A 351 -32.42 14.83 5.03
N PHE A 352 -31.93 15.20 6.22
CA PHE A 352 -31.94 16.57 6.76
C PHE A 352 -30.75 17.41 6.26
N GLY A 353 -30.61 17.51 4.93
CA GLY A 353 -29.52 18.21 4.23
C GLY A 353 -29.33 19.68 4.61
N TYR A 354 -30.36 20.34 5.16
CA TYR A 354 -30.32 21.74 5.59
C TYR A 354 -29.44 22.00 6.81
N THR A 355 -29.04 20.96 7.56
CA THR A 355 -28.07 21.09 8.67
C THR A 355 -26.62 21.19 8.21
N ARG A 356 -26.36 21.11 6.89
CA ARG A 356 -25.06 21.30 6.25
C ARG A 356 -24.65 22.78 6.24
N LYS A 357 -24.58 23.44 7.40
CA LYS A 357 -23.93 24.77 7.48
C LYS A 357 -22.44 24.60 7.24
N SER A 358 -21.93 25.40 6.29
CA SER A 358 -20.56 25.41 5.79
C SER A 358 -19.52 25.36 6.91
N ARG A 359 -18.68 24.33 6.90
CA ARG A 359 -17.39 24.31 7.59
C ARG A 359 -16.34 23.72 6.67
#